data_AF-A0A183PX06-F1
#
_entry.id   AF-A0A183PX06-F1
#
_cell.length_a   1.000
_cell.length_b   1.000
_cell.length_c   1.000
_cell.angle_alpha   90.00
_cell.angle_beta   90.00
_cell.angle_gamma   90.00
#
_symmetry.space_group_name_H-M   'P 1'
#
loop_
_entity.id
_entity.type
_entity.pdbx_description
1 polymer ?
#
loop_
_entity_poly.entity_id
_entity_poly.type
_entity_poly.pdbx_seq_one_letter_code
_entity_poly.pdbx_strand_id
1 'polypeptide(L)' 'MHSAKYVSEWPQSTDVFVRSASQLSKHVFERHDSLRRPLETEYEGSFKVINRQPKYHIIDKNGTDDNASTKRPEADY' A
#
# COMPACT_ATOMS: atom_id res chain seq x y z
N MET A 1 5.84 -43.85 -27.91
CA MET A 1 5.39 -42.97 -26.81
C MET A 1 6.51 -41.99 -26.53
N HIS A 2 6.44 -40.76 -27.04
CA HIS A 2 7.44 -39.73 -26.76
C HIS A 2 6.81 -38.67 -25.86
N SER A 3 7.29 -38.61 -24.63
CA SER A 3 6.88 -37.64 -23.61
C SER A 3 7.35 -36.25 -24.02
N ALA A 4 6.41 -35.33 -24.24
CA ALA A 4 6.72 -33.92 -24.50
C ALA A 4 7.25 -33.28 -23.22
N LYS A 5 8.49 -32.77 -23.26
CA LYS A 5 9.05 -31.97 -22.17
C LYS A 5 8.56 -30.53 -22.34
N TYR A 6 7.78 -30.06 -21.38
CA TYR A 6 7.40 -28.65 -21.31
C TYR A 6 8.61 -27.85 -20.82
N VAL A 7 9.24 -27.08 -21.70
CA VAL A 7 10.26 -26.09 -21.33
C VAL A 7 9.51 -24.84 -20.88
N SER A 8 9.64 -24.49 -19.60
CA SER A 8 8.98 -23.32 -19.05
C SER A 8 9.77 -22.06 -19.42
N GLU A 9 9.49 -21.47 -20.57
CA GLU A 9 9.97 -20.14 -20.96
C GLU A 9 9.17 -19.07 -20.21
N TRP A 10 9.24 -19.06 -18.87
CA TRP A 10 8.81 -17.88 -18.13
C TRP A 10 9.93 -16.85 -18.28
N PRO A 11 9.63 -15.61 -18.72
CA PRO A 11 10.62 -14.55 -18.73
C PRO A 11 11.15 -14.42 -17.30
N GLN A 12 12.47 -14.60 -17.13
CA GLN A 12 13.14 -14.34 -15.86
C GLN A 12 12.72 -12.94 -15.43
N SER A 13 12.05 -12.85 -14.29
CA SER A 13 11.57 -11.60 -13.70
C SER A 13 12.70 -10.60 -13.70
N THR A 14 12.69 -9.67 -14.66
CA THR A 14 13.54 -8.49 -14.57
C THR A 14 13.05 -7.78 -13.32
N ASP A 15 13.97 -7.51 -12.39
CA ASP A 15 13.70 -6.77 -11.15
C ASP A 15 13.39 -5.31 -11.49
N VAL A 16 12.24 -5.10 -12.14
CA VAL A 16 11.67 -3.80 -12.38
C VAL A 16 11.05 -3.41 -11.06
N PHE A 17 11.82 -2.70 -10.23
CA PHE A 17 11.30 -2.06 -9.04
C PHE A 17 10.25 -1.02 -9.43
N VAL A 18 8.99 -1.46 -9.55
CA VAL A 18 7.84 -0.57 -9.68
C VAL A 18 7.64 0.07 -8.31
N ARG A 19 8.27 1.23 -8.11
CA ARG A 19 8.09 2.04 -6.90
C ARG A 19 6.59 2.31 -6.75
N SER A 20 5.97 1.74 -5.71
CA SER A 20 4.51 1.79 -5.55
C SER A 20 4.04 3.25 -5.50
N ALA A 21 2.87 3.54 -6.06
CA ALA A 21 2.34 4.91 -6.10
C ALA A 21 2.27 5.55 -4.69
N SER A 22 2.09 4.73 -3.64
CA SER A 22 2.15 5.16 -2.24
C SER A 22 3.52 5.73 -1.84
N GLN A 23 4.62 5.08 -2.25
CA GLN A 23 5.98 5.56 -1.95
C GLN A 23 6.31 6.92 -2.61
N LEU A 24 5.57 7.29 -3.65
CA LEU A 24 5.72 8.59 -4.32
C LEU A 24 4.67 9.63 -3.94
N SER A 25 3.59 9.21 -3.29
CA SER A 25 2.47 10.07 -2.95
C SER A 25 2.88 11.16 -1.97
N LYS A 26 2.55 12.42 -2.28
CA LYS A 26 2.78 13.57 -1.37
C LYS A 26 1.74 13.63 -0.24
N HIS A 27 0.59 13.04 -0.47
CA HIS A 27 -0.51 13.00 0.48
C HIS A 27 -1.03 11.57 0.61
N VAL A 28 -1.48 11.22 1.81
CA VAL A 28 -2.06 9.92 2.14
C VAL A 28 -3.40 10.15 2.83
N PHE A 29 -4.33 9.22 2.64
CA PHE A 29 -5.62 9.19 3.31
C PHE A 29 -5.61 8.07 4.34
N GLU A 30 -6.17 8.31 5.52
CA GLU A 30 -6.28 7.29 6.55
C GLU A 30 -7.60 6.54 6.40
N ARG A 31 -7.59 5.21 6.54
CA ARG A 31 -8.80 4.40 6.44
C ARG A 31 -9.33 4.06 7.83
N HIS A 32 -10.61 4.29 8.05
CA HIS A 32 -11.29 3.89 9.29
C HIS A 32 -11.91 2.52 9.16
N ASP A 33 -11.35 1.55 9.89
CA ASP A 33 -11.74 0.14 9.86
C ASP A 33 -12.82 -0.24 10.88
N SER A 34 -13.26 0.71 11.71
CA SER A 34 -14.36 0.50 12.66
C SER A 34 -15.70 0.23 11.97
N LEU A 35 -16.68 -0.28 12.71
CA LEU A 35 -18.06 -0.42 12.22
C LEU A 35 -18.61 0.94 11.81
N ARG A 36 -18.86 1.10 10.50
CA ARG A 36 -19.18 2.37 9.84
C ARG A 36 -20.69 2.54 9.80
N ARG A 37 -21.18 3.76 9.99
CA ARG A 37 -22.59 4.06 9.73
C ARG A 37 -22.85 4.04 8.23
N PRO A 38 -24.07 3.73 7.78
CA PRO A 38 -24.43 3.91 6.38
C PRO A 38 -24.10 5.33 5.93
N LEU A 39 -23.43 5.47 4.77
CA LEU A 39 -22.96 6.72 4.16
C LEU A 39 -21.72 7.39 4.78
N GLU A 40 -21.06 6.76 5.77
CA GLU A 40 -19.79 7.27 6.31
C GLU A 40 -18.62 6.99 5.35
N THR A 41 -17.69 7.94 5.17
CA THR A 41 -16.63 7.87 4.13
C THR A 41 -15.44 7.04 4.56
N GLU A 42 -15.05 6.00 3.79
CA GLU A 42 -13.99 5.02 4.14
C GLU A 42 -12.65 5.61 4.50
N TYR A 43 -12.33 6.71 3.86
CA TYR A 43 -11.08 7.40 4.00
C TYR A 43 -11.33 8.77 4.60
N GLU A 44 -10.54 9.13 5.60
CA GLU A 44 -10.53 10.44 6.21
C GLU A 44 -9.27 11.20 5.80
N GLY A 45 -9.46 12.48 5.51
CA GLY A 45 -8.40 13.48 5.46
C GLY A 45 -7.43 13.32 4.30
N SER A 46 -6.83 14.42 3.87
CA SER A 46 -5.65 14.39 3.03
C SER A 46 -4.48 14.87 3.86
N PHE A 47 -3.64 13.93 4.30
CA PHE A 47 -2.53 14.25 5.19
C PHE A 47 -1.25 14.36 4.39
N LYS A 48 -0.49 15.43 4.63
CA LYS A 48 0.79 15.66 3.97
C LYS A 48 1.83 14.70 4.52
N VAL A 49 2.54 14.01 3.64
CA VAL A 49 3.64 13.12 4.03
C VAL A 49 4.88 13.96 4.33
N ILE A 50 5.35 13.90 5.58
CA ILE A 50 6.57 14.54 6.04
C ILE A 50 7.79 13.63 5.77
N ASN A 51 7.67 12.35 6.11
CA ASN A 51 8.75 11.37 5.95
C ASN A 51 8.20 9.99 5.52
N ARG A 52 9.06 9.17 4.91
CA ARG A 52 8.69 7.82 4.43
C ARG A 52 9.60 6.76 5.02
N GLN A 53 9.01 5.75 5.62
CA GLN A 53 9.68 4.53 6.02
C GLN A 53 9.15 3.37 5.17
N PRO A 54 9.90 2.26 5.03
CA PRO A 54 9.47 1.12 4.22
C PRO A 54 8.09 0.56 4.61
N LYS A 55 7.74 0.64 5.91
CA LYS A 55 6.52 0.07 6.49
C LYS A 55 5.43 1.11 6.83
N TYR A 56 5.81 2.36 7.05
CA TYR A 56 4.90 3.43 7.48
C TYR A 56 5.33 4.79 6.94
N HIS A 57 4.40 5.73 6.85
CA HIS A 57 4.64 7.13 6.54
C HIS A 57 4.52 7.96 7.82
N ILE A 58 5.28 9.05 7.91
CA ILE A 58 5.05 10.09 8.91
C ILE A 58 4.23 11.18 8.21
N ILE A 59 3.05 11.47 8.73
CA ILE A 59 2.10 12.41 8.18
C ILE A 59 1.91 13.61 9.11
N ASP A 60 1.67 14.77 8.54
CA ASP A 60 1.19 15.95 9.27
C ASP A 60 -0.32 15.80 9.49
N LYS A 61 -0.69 15.49 10.73
CA LYS A 61 -2.07 15.43 11.19
C LYS A 61 -2.33 16.64 12.07
N ASN A 62 -2.89 17.68 11.47
CA ASN A 62 -3.33 18.89 12.17
C ASN A 62 -2.18 19.62 12.93
N GLY A 63 -0.95 19.59 12.40
CA GLY A 63 0.24 20.19 13.00
C GLY A 63 1.01 19.24 13.92
N THR A 64 0.62 17.97 13.99
CA THR A 64 1.31 16.92 14.76
C THR A 64 1.75 15.79 13.85
N ASP A 65 2.95 15.28 14.06
CA ASP A 65 3.50 14.15 13.33
C ASP A 65 2.84 12.85 13.81
N ASP A 66 2.15 12.15 12.91
CA ASP A 66 1.54 10.84 13.17
C ASP A 66 2.08 9.76 12.22
N ASN A 67 1.99 8.49 12.61
CA ASN A 67 2.42 7.38 11.76
C ASN A 67 1.22 6.74 11.04
N ALA A 68 1.38 6.52 9.73
CA ALA A 68 0.37 5.85 8.90
C ALA A 68 0.99 4.61 8.25
N SER A 69 0.48 3.42 8.57
CA SER A 69 0.98 2.17 7.99
C SER A 69 0.66 2.09 6.49
N THR A 70 1.66 1.72 5.67
CA THR A 70 1.53 1.67 4.20
C THR A 70 0.74 0.44 3.73
N LYS A 71 0.78 -0.65 4.48
CA LYS A 71 0.11 -1.90 4.13
C LYS A 71 -0.89 -2.29 5.21
N ARG A 72 -2.11 -2.59 4.75
CA ARG A 72 -3.03 -3.48 5.44
C ARG A 72 -2.45 -4.89 5.31
N PRO A 73 -2.17 -5.65 6.40
CA PRO A 73 -2.03 -7.08 6.24
C PRO A 73 -3.39 -7.57 5.73
N GLU A 74 -3.41 -8.13 4.53
CA GLU A 74 -4.53 -8.93 4.09
C GLU A 74 -4.64 -10.06 5.12
N ALA A 75 -5.69 -10.03 5.94
CA ALA A 75 -5.93 -11.13 6.86
C ALA A 75 -6.24 -12.33 5.96
N ASP A 76 -5.36 -13.33 5.98
CA ASP A 76 -5.62 -14.62 5.36
C ASP A 76 -6.92 -15.16 5.98
N TYR A 77 -7.98 -15.21 5.16
CA TYR A 77 -9.25 -15.86 5.48
C TYR A 77 -9.12 -17.37 5.34
#